data_AF-A0A6N8NQ93-F1
#
_entry.id   AF-A0A6N8NQ93-F1
#
_cell.length_a   1.000
_cell.length_b   1.000
_cell.length_c   1.000
_cell.angle_alpha   90.00
_cell.angle_beta   90.00
_cell.angle_gamma   90.00
#
_symmetry.space_group_name_H-M   'P 1'
#
loop_
_entity.id
_entity.type
_entity.pdbx_description
1 polymer ?
#
loop_
_entity_poly.entity_id
_entity_poly.type
_entity_poly.pdbx_seq_one_letter_code
_entity_poly.pdbx_strand_id
1 'polypeptide(L)'
;HINHANEVDETFRQAMAKLRRVGVTLLNQSVLLRGVNDNAQTLANLSNALFDAGVMPYYLHVLDKVQGAAHFMVSDDEARQIMRELLTLVSGYLVPKLAREIGGEPSKTPLDLQLRQQ
;
A
#
# COMPACT_ATOMS: atom_id res chain seq x y z
N HIS A 1 -6.72 4.00 6.28
CA HIS A 1 -5.54 4.42 5.51
C HIS A 1 -4.37 4.41 6.46
N ILE A 2 -3.35 3.61 6.17
CA ILE A 2 -2.14 3.50 6.99
C ILE A 2 -0.98 3.50 6.00
N ASN A 3 0.05 4.32 6.20
CA ASN A 3 1.16 4.44 5.27
C ASN A 3 2.46 3.87 5.83
N HIS A 4 2.57 3.71 7.14
CA HIS A 4 3.75 3.18 7.80
C HIS A 4 3.41 2.23 8.96
N ALA A 5 4.24 1.21 9.19
CA ALA A 5 4.04 0.22 10.26
C ALA A 5 3.94 0.86 11.67
N ASN A 6 4.60 1.99 11.86
CA ASN A 6 4.58 2.77 13.12
C ASN A 6 3.17 3.28 13.50
N GLU A 7 2.26 3.39 12.54
CA GLU A 7 0.86 3.77 12.79
C GLU A 7 0.02 2.58 13.32
N VAL A 8 0.55 1.35 13.28
CA VAL A 8 -0.13 0.13 13.74
C VAL A 8 0.23 -0.17 15.19
N ASP A 9 -0.19 0.74 16.07
CA ASP A 9 0.01 0.64 17.51
C ASP A 9 -1.01 -0.29 18.19
N GLU A 10 -0.89 -0.44 19.51
CA GLU A 10 -1.77 -1.32 20.28
C GLU A 10 -3.23 -0.81 20.29
N THR A 11 -3.44 0.50 20.33
CA THR A 11 -4.78 1.10 20.28
C THR A 11 -5.48 0.75 18.96
N PHE A 12 -4.77 0.87 17.84
CA PHE A 12 -5.23 0.48 16.52
C PHE A 12 -5.58 -1.01 16.48
N ARG A 13 -4.68 -1.88 16.95
CA ARG A 13 -4.89 -3.34 16.97
C ARG A 13 -6.15 -3.72 17.74
N GLN A 14 -6.36 -3.12 18.91
CA GLN A 14 -7.57 -3.38 19.72
C GLN A 14 -8.84 -2.90 19.02
N ALA A 15 -8.81 -1.75 18.34
CA ALA A 15 -9.95 -1.26 17.58
C ALA A 15 -10.29 -2.18 16.40
N MET A 16 -9.28 -2.61 15.63
CA MET A 16 -9.48 -3.53 14.51
C MET A 16 -9.99 -4.89 14.98
N ALA A 17 -9.50 -5.40 16.10
CA ALA A 17 -9.97 -6.65 16.69
C ALA A 17 -11.47 -6.61 17.04
N LYS A 18 -11.99 -5.47 17.54
CA LYS A 18 -13.43 -5.30 17.82
C LYS A 18 -14.27 -5.40 16.54
N LEU A 19 -13.83 -4.74 15.46
CA LEU A 19 -14.52 -4.80 14.16
C LEU A 19 -14.50 -6.21 13.57
N ARG A 20 -13.37 -6.91 13.66
CA ARG A 20 -13.25 -8.29 13.17
C ARG A 20 -14.13 -9.27 13.93
N ARG A 21 -14.30 -9.10 15.25
CA ARG A 21 -15.16 -9.96 16.07
C ARG A 21 -16.62 -9.95 15.62
N VAL A 22 -17.08 -8.87 15.00
CA VAL A 22 -18.43 -8.77 14.44
C VAL A 22 -18.49 -9.07 12.94
N GLY A 23 -17.43 -9.67 12.39
CA GLY A 23 -17.39 -10.15 11.00
C GLY A 23 -17.02 -9.10 9.94
N VAL A 24 -16.55 -7.91 10.35
CA VAL A 24 -16.14 -6.87 9.38
C VAL A 24 -14.82 -7.26 8.72
N THR A 25 -14.80 -7.21 7.38
CA THR A 25 -13.57 -7.33 6.59
C THR A 25 -12.84 -5.99 6.57
N LEU A 26 -11.57 -5.99 6.95
CA LEU A 26 -10.76 -4.78 7.04
C LEU A 26 -9.71 -4.78 5.93
N LEU A 27 -9.72 -3.71 5.13
CA LEU A 27 -8.80 -3.52 4.01
C LEU A 27 -8.01 -2.22 4.21
N ASN A 28 -6.74 -2.22 3.84
CA ASN A 28 -5.90 -1.04 3.88
C ASN A 28 -5.62 -0.47 2.49
N GLN A 29 -5.77 0.84 2.36
CA GLN A 29 -5.34 1.59 1.19
C GLN A 29 -4.25 2.57 1.65
N SER A 30 -3.01 2.31 1.25
CA SER A 30 -1.87 3.19 1.48
C SER A 30 -1.65 4.10 0.27
N VAL A 31 -0.91 5.18 0.47
CA VAL A 31 -0.36 6.03 -0.58
C VAL A 31 1.16 5.87 -0.54
N LEU A 32 1.79 5.69 -1.70
CA LEU A 32 3.23 5.68 -1.86
C LEU A 32 3.74 7.12 -1.80
N LEU A 33 4.55 7.40 -0.78
CA LEU A 33 5.00 8.74 -0.42
C LEU A 33 6.51 8.75 -0.22
N ARG A 34 7.17 9.67 -0.93
CA ARG A 34 8.63 9.86 -0.85
C ARG A 34 9.06 10.20 0.59
N GLY A 35 10.10 9.53 1.07
CA GLY A 35 10.63 9.70 2.44
C GLY A 35 9.73 9.14 3.55
N VAL A 36 8.66 8.40 3.22
CA VAL A 36 7.77 7.76 4.19
C VAL A 36 7.77 6.25 4.01
N ASN A 37 7.40 5.78 2.82
CA ASN A 37 7.25 4.35 2.53
C ASN A 37 7.68 3.98 1.10
N ASP A 38 8.56 4.79 0.52
CA ASP A 38 9.12 4.68 -0.82
C ASP A 38 10.25 3.64 -0.95
N ASN A 39 10.14 2.53 -0.21
CA ASN A 39 11.03 1.38 -0.37
C ASN A 39 10.33 0.06 0.00
N ALA A 40 10.80 -1.04 -0.58
CA ALA A 40 10.18 -2.35 -0.45
C ALA A 40 10.19 -2.90 0.98
N GLN A 41 11.26 -2.65 1.75
CA GLN A 41 11.37 -3.14 3.12
C GLN A 41 10.37 -2.45 4.06
N THR A 42 10.18 -1.14 3.93
CA THR A 42 9.17 -0.39 4.69
C THR A 42 7.76 -0.88 4.35
N LEU A 43 7.46 -1.11 3.08
CA LEU A 43 6.17 -1.67 2.66
C LEU A 43 5.97 -3.11 3.14
N ALA A 44 7.02 -3.94 3.16
CA ALA A 44 6.95 -5.29 3.71
C ALA A 44 6.63 -5.26 5.22
N ASN A 45 7.28 -4.38 5.97
CA ASN A 45 7.01 -4.18 7.39
C ASN A 45 5.56 -3.72 7.62
N LEU A 46 5.07 -2.79 6.79
CA LEU A 46 3.67 -2.34 6.83
C LEU A 46 2.70 -3.49 6.54
N SER A 47 2.93 -4.25 5.47
CA SER A 47 2.06 -5.37 5.08
C SER A 47 1.95 -6.41 6.18
N ASN A 48 3.08 -6.79 6.81
CA ASN A 48 3.07 -7.73 7.93
C ASN A 48 2.37 -7.15 9.16
N ALA A 49 2.66 -5.90 9.53
CA ALA A 49 2.01 -5.26 10.68
C ALA A 49 0.48 -5.15 10.53
N LEU A 50 0.00 -4.80 9.32
CA LEU A 50 -1.42 -4.79 8.99
C LEU A 50 -2.03 -6.19 9.10
N PHE A 51 -1.37 -7.20 8.53
CA PHE A 51 -1.86 -8.57 8.56
C PHE A 51 -1.96 -9.11 9.99
N ASP A 52 -0.97 -8.84 10.84
CA ASP A 52 -0.99 -9.18 12.25
C ASP A 52 -2.15 -8.51 13.00
N ALA A 53 -2.52 -7.28 12.60
CA ALA A 53 -3.70 -6.58 13.10
C ALA A 53 -5.02 -7.09 12.48
N GLY A 54 -4.96 -8.04 11.55
CA GLY A 54 -6.11 -8.59 10.83
C GLY A 54 -6.67 -7.66 9.75
N VAL A 55 -5.84 -6.76 9.22
CA VAL A 55 -6.17 -5.86 8.12
C VAL A 55 -5.42 -6.32 6.88
N MET A 56 -6.13 -6.51 5.77
CA MET A 56 -5.51 -6.95 4.52
C MET A 56 -4.92 -5.75 3.74
N PRO A 57 -3.64 -5.76 3.36
CA PRO A 57 -3.09 -4.79 2.41
C PRO A 57 -3.85 -4.90 1.08
N TYR A 58 -4.47 -3.81 0.61
CA TYR A 58 -5.36 -3.87 -0.55
C TYR A 58 -4.87 -3.01 -1.72
N TYR A 59 -4.69 -1.70 -1.53
CA TYR A 59 -4.15 -0.81 -2.54
C TYR A 59 -2.92 -0.07 -2.03
N LEU A 60 -1.96 0.14 -2.93
CA LEU A 60 -0.90 1.12 -2.81
C LEU A 60 -1.09 2.14 -3.93
N HIS A 61 -1.53 3.33 -3.55
CA HIS A 61 -1.82 4.40 -4.47
C HIS A 61 -0.57 5.21 -4.79
N VAL A 62 -0.26 5.40 -6.07
CA VAL A 62 0.72 6.42 -6.43
C VAL A 62 0.06 7.79 -6.32
N LEU A 63 0.73 8.73 -5.65
CA LEU A 63 0.20 10.07 -5.42
C LEU A 63 -0.14 10.77 -6.75
N ASP A 64 -1.25 11.49 -6.76
CA ASP A 64 -1.63 12.36 -7.87
C ASP A 64 -0.90 13.69 -7.79
N LYS A 65 -0.66 14.30 -8.95
CA LYS A 65 -0.05 15.61 -9.04
C LYS A 65 -1.03 16.67 -8.53
N VAL A 66 -1.01 16.93 -7.23
CA VAL A 66 -1.76 18.02 -6.58
C VAL A 66 -0.80 19.11 -6.12
N GLN A 67 -1.23 20.37 -6.23
CA GLN A 67 -0.45 21.51 -5.72
C GLN A 67 -0.19 21.32 -4.22
N GLY A 68 1.07 21.48 -3.81
CA GLY A 68 1.52 21.37 -2.41
C GLY A 68 2.08 20.01 -1.99
N ALA A 69 1.78 18.91 -2.70
CA ALA A 69 2.26 17.58 -2.34
C ALA A 69 3.35 17.01 -3.27
N ALA A 70 3.86 17.84 -4.20
CA ALA A 70 4.82 17.40 -5.21
C ALA A 70 6.11 16.78 -4.64
N HIS A 71 6.53 17.20 -3.44
CA HIS A 71 7.72 16.67 -2.76
C HIS A 71 7.56 15.22 -2.28
N PHE A 72 6.32 14.73 -2.13
CA PHE A 72 6.02 13.34 -1.80
C PHE A 72 5.91 12.43 -3.03
N MET A 73 6.05 12.96 -4.24
CA MET A 73 5.85 12.20 -5.47
C MET A 73 6.92 11.11 -5.65
N VAL A 74 6.45 9.91 -5.92
CA VAL A 74 7.25 8.78 -6.42
C VAL A 74 6.86 8.53 -7.87
N SER A 75 7.84 8.36 -8.75
CA SER A 75 7.55 8.12 -10.18
C SER A 75 6.95 6.73 -10.38
N ASP A 76 6.20 6.51 -11.47
CA ASP A 76 5.61 5.19 -11.74
C ASP A 76 6.69 4.11 -11.93
N ASP A 77 7.83 4.45 -12.53
CA ASP A 77 8.93 3.50 -12.74
C ASP A 77 9.61 3.09 -11.42
N GLU A 78 9.83 4.06 -10.53
CA GLU A 78 10.31 3.82 -9.17
C GLU A 78 9.30 3.00 -8.36
N ALA A 79 8.00 3.34 -8.46
CA ALA A 79 6.92 2.58 -7.81
C ALA A 79 6.86 1.13 -8.29
N ARG A 80 7.00 0.88 -9.61
CA ARG A 80 7.08 -0.47 -10.17
C ARG A 80 8.30 -1.22 -9.64
N GLN A 81 9.46 -0.57 -9.57
CA GLN A 81 10.68 -1.18 -9.04
C GLN A 81 10.50 -1.60 -7.58
N ILE A 82 9.99 -0.71 -6.74
CA ILE A 82 9.67 -0.98 -5.33
C ILE A 82 8.71 -2.16 -5.20
N MET A 83 7.66 -2.22 -6.03
CA MET A 83 6.69 -3.31 -6.01
C MET A 83 7.26 -4.65 -6.45
N ARG A 84 8.18 -4.65 -7.43
CA ARG A 84 8.90 -5.87 -7.85
C ARG A 84 9.78 -6.41 -6.74
N GLU A 85 10.45 -5.55 -6.01
CA GLU A 85 11.23 -5.94 -4.83
C GLU A 85 10.31 -6.43 -3.70
N LEU A 86 9.19 -5.75 -3.44
CA LEU A 86 8.23 -6.16 -2.42
C LEU A 86 7.69 -7.58 -2.67
N LEU A 87 7.44 -7.94 -3.92
CA LEU A 87 7.00 -9.28 -4.32
C LEU A 87 7.95 -10.40 -3.85
N THR A 88 9.24 -10.11 -3.65
CA THR A 88 10.21 -11.10 -3.15
C THR A 88 10.31 -11.15 -1.63
N LEU A 89 9.73 -10.17 -0.92
CA LEU A 89 9.89 -10.01 0.54
C LEU A 89 8.71 -10.53 1.34
N VAL A 90 7.51 -10.59 0.75
CA VAL A 90 6.28 -11.00 1.45
C VAL A 90 5.52 -12.06 0.68
N SER A 91 4.62 -12.75 1.38
CA SER A 91 3.68 -13.67 0.73
C SER A 91 2.81 -12.92 -0.28
N GLY A 92 2.49 -13.55 -1.43
CA GLY A 92 1.78 -12.88 -2.52
C GLY A 92 0.44 -12.25 -2.14
N TYR A 93 -0.28 -12.81 -1.17
CA TYR A 93 -1.55 -12.24 -0.69
C TYR A 93 -1.38 -11.00 0.19
N LEU A 94 -0.15 -10.67 0.63
CA LEU A 94 0.20 -9.47 1.38
C LEU A 94 0.72 -8.34 0.48
N VAL A 95 0.82 -8.59 -0.83
CA VAL A 95 1.24 -7.59 -1.81
C VAL A 95 0.02 -6.77 -2.22
N PRO A 96 -0.02 -5.46 -1.92
CA PRO A 96 -1.14 -4.62 -2.33
C PRO A 96 -1.14 -4.42 -3.85
N LYS A 97 -2.29 -4.03 -4.40
CA LYS A 97 -2.39 -3.65 -5.82
C LYS A 97 -1.82 -2.24 -6.00
N LEU A 98 -0.81 -2.09 -6.86
CA LEU A 98 -0.32 -0.76 -7.26
C LEU A 98 -1.34 -0.11 -8.19
N ALA A 99 -1.82 1.08 -7.84
CA ALA A 99 -2.85 1.77 -8.60
C ALA A 99 -2.67 3.29 -8.66
N ARG A 100 -3.22 3.89 -9.70
CA ARG A 100 -3.29 5.34 -9.91
C ARG A 100 -4.75 5.76 -10.13
N GLU A 101 -5.09 6.94 -9.65
CA GLU A 101 -6.37 7.58 -10.00
C GLU A 101 -6.17 8.37 -11.30
N ILE A 102 -7.07 8.18 -12.26
CA ILE A 102 -7.04 8.90 -13.54
C ILE A 102 -8.41 9.52 -13.73
N GLY A 103 -8.46 10.85 -13.74
CA GLY A 103 -9.71 11.59 -13.92
C GLY A 103 -10.39 11.20 -15.23
N GLY A 104 -11.66 10.79 -15.15
CA GLY A 104 -12.45 10.36 -16.30
C GLY A 104 -12.50 8.84 -16.53
N GLU A 105 -11.64 8.05 -15.87
CA GLU A 105 -11.74 6.59 -15.91
C GLU A 105 -12.85 6.07 -14.99
N PRO A 106 -13.53 4.96 -15.34
CA PRO A 106 -14.64 4.42 -14.54
C PRO A 106 -14.18 3.74 -13.25
N SER A 107 -12.87 3.50 -13.09
CA SER A 107 -12.31 2.81 -11.93
C SER A 107 -10.84 3.14 -11.70
N LYS A 108 -10.34 2.83 -10.50
CA LYS A 108 -8.91 2.87 -10.17
C LYS A 108 -8.10 2.08 -11.20
N THR A 109 -7.11 2.72 -11.81
CA THR A 109 -6.29 2.12 -12.86
C THR A 109 -5.11 1.36 -12.24
N PRO A 110 -5.04 0.03 -12.34
CA PRO A 110 -3.87 -0.73 -11.88
C PRO A 110 -2.64 -0.38 -12.74
N LEU A 111 -1.48 -0.26 -12.11
CA LEU A 111 -0.22 -0.10 -12.83
C LEU A 111 0.40 -1.47 -13.10
N ASP A 112 0.66 -1.79 -14.36
CA ASP A 112 1.38 -3.00 -14.75
C ASP A 112 2.81 -2.96 -14.18
N LEU A 113 3.19 -4.03 -13.48
CA LEU A 113 4.50 -4.21 -12.86
C LEU A 113 5.57 -4.67 -13.85
N GLN A 114 5.18 -5.06 -15.07
CA GLN A 114 6.07 -5.47 -16.15
C GLN A 114 6.98 -6.64 -15.74
N LEU A 115 6.40 -7.67 -15.09
CA LEU A 115 7.15 -8.81 -14.54
C LEU A 115 7.68 -9.79 -15.60
N ARG A 116 7.24 -9.69 -16.85
CA ARG A 116 7.72 -10.56 -17.94
C ARG A 116 8.95 -9.94 -18.58
N GLN A 117 10.05 -10.69 -18.60
CA GLN A 117 11.17 -10.42 -19.51
C GLN A 117 10.80 -10.87 -20.92
N GLN A 118 11.24 -10.12 -21.94
CA GLN A 118 11.23 -10.57 -23.33
C GLN A 118 12.23 -11.71 -23.51
#